data_AF-A0AAD2ABN7-F1
#
_entry.id   AF-A0AAD2ABN7-F1
#
_cell.length_a   1.000
_cell.length_b   1.000
_cell.length_c   1.000
_cell.angle_alpha   90.00
_cell.angle_beta   90.00
_cell.angle_gamma   90.00
#
_symmetry.space_group_name_H-M   'P 1'
#
loop_
_entity.id
_entity.type
_entity.pdbx_description
1 polymer ?
#
loop_
_entity_poly.entity_id
_entity_poly.type
_entity_poly.pdbx_seq_one_letter_code
_entity_poly.pdbx_strand_id
1 'polypeptide(L)'
;MNFSLRPLEFSTSTIAVNHRKPATFLPRKPPISISFATTSPETTATSPVEKPEIELEFIGPKPGADGKPPVDRTKAISGEKLLRNIMLDNKIELYAAYGKVMNCGGGGSCGTCIVEIIDGKDLLNERTNTELRYLKKKPESWRLACQTIVGNKENSGKVVVQRLPQRKK
;
A
#
# COMPACT_ATOMS: atom_id res chain seq x y z
N MET A 1 40.67 -39.59 -29.85
CA MET A 1 41.70 -39.13 -28.89
C MET A 1 42.01 -37.69 -29.22
N ASN A 2 41.78 -36.77 -28.28
CA ASN A 2 42.59 -35.57 -28.03
C ASN A 2 41.93 -34.81 -26.87
N PHE A 3 42.43 -35.12 -25.67
CA PHE A 3 42.27 -34.29 -24.49
C PHE A 3 43.07 -33.01 -24.70
N SER A 4 42.43 -31.86 -24.54
CA SER A 4 43.13 -30.59 -24.38
C SER A 4 42.91 -30.11 -22.95
N LEU A 5 44.00 -29.97 -22.21
CA LEU A 5 44.08 -29.59 -20.80
C LEU A 5 44.87 -28.28 -20.67
N ARG A 6 44.33 -27.39 -19.81
CA ARG A 6 44.94 -26.23 -19.11
C ARG A 6 44.98 -24.87 -19.83
N PRO A 7 45.10 -23.73 -19.08
CA PRO A 7 44.85 -23.49 -17.64
C PRO A 7 43.89 -22.31 -17.37
N LEU A 8 43.57 -22.14 -16.08
CA LEU A 8 42.78 -21.08 -15.48
C LEU A 8 43.73 -19.94 -15.09
N GLU A 9 43.56 -18.74 -15.64
CA GLU A 9 44.35 -17.55 -15.30
C GLU A 9 43.43 -16.42 -14.83
N PHE A 10 43.67 -16.01 -13.59
CA PHE A 10 42.95 -14.96 -12.87
C PHE A 10 43.64 -13.63 -13.17
N SER A 11 42.94 -12.68 -13.79
CA SER A 11 43.48 -11.34 -14.02
C SER A 11 42.86 -10.32 -13.08
N THR A 12 43.72 -9.83 -12.21
CA THR A 12 43.60 -8.79 -11.19
C THR A 12 43.32 -7.41 -11.80
N SER A 13 42.40 -6.64 -11.22
CA SER A 13 42.45 -5.16 -11.31
C SER A 13 41.79 -4.47 -10.09
N THR A 14 42.64 -3.86 -9.27
CA THR A 14 42.45 -2.56 -8.58
C THR A 14 41.40 -2.45 -7.47
N ILE A 15 41.81 -2.82 -6.25
CA ILE A 15 41.18 -2.39 -5.00
C ILE A 15 41.79 -1.05 -4.57
N ALA A 16 40.97 -0.02 -4.45
CA ALA A 16 41.33 1.25 -3.83
C ALA A 16 41.47 1.06 -2.30
N VAL A 17 42.69 1.27 -1.81
CA VAL A 17 43.06 1.23 -0.39
C VAL A 17 42.67 2.56 0.25
N ASN A 18 41.72 2.55 1.19
CA ASN A 18 41.40 3.70 2.02
C ASN A 18 41.90 3.46 3.45
N HIS A 19 42.81 4.32 3.89
CA HIS A 19 43.42 4.34 5.23
C HIS A 19 42.36 4.40 6.34
N ARG A 20 42.30 3.36 7.19
CA ARG A 20 41.61 3.41 8.49
C ARG A 20 42.62 3.69 9.59
N LYS A 21 42.54 4.87 10.21
CA LYS A 21 43.18 5.19 11.48
C LYS A 21 42.43 4.46 12.61
N PRO A 22 43.11 3.95 13.65
CA PRO A 22 42.44 3.42 14.84
C PRO A 22 42.09 4.58 15.77
N ALA A 23 40.80 4.77 16.06
CA ALA A 23 40.34 5.71 17.08
C ALA A 23 39.81 4.93 18.28
N THR A 24 40.40 5.27 19.41
CA THR A 24 40.28 4.72 20.75
C THR A 24 38.87 4.81 21.33
N PHE A 25 38.49 3.78 22.08
CA PHE A 25 37.25 3.66 22.84
C PHE A 25 37.17 4.73 23.95
N LEU A 26 36.07 5.48 24.00
CA LEU A 26 35.69 6.31 25.15
C LEU A 26 34.41 5.74 25.79
N PRO A 27 34.37 5.53 27.12
CA PRO A 27 33.19 4.99 27.80
C PRO A 27 32.05 6.02 27.87
N ARG A 28 30.87 5.66 27.37
CA ARG A 28 29.65 6.47 27.44
C ARG A 28 28.95 6.21 28.79
N LYS A 29 28.87 7.24 29.64
CA LYS A 29 28.16 7.23 30.93
C LYS A 29 26.66 6.90 30.75
N PRO A 30 26.02 6.23 31.73
CA PRO A 30 24.59 5.91 31.66
C PRO A 30 23.73 7.17 31.86
N PRO A 31 22.52 7.24 31.26
CA PRO A 31 21.58 8.31 31.57
C PRO A 31 20.93 8.09 32.94
N ILE A 32 20.87 9.19 33.69
CA ILE A 32 20.25 9.34 35.00
C ILE A 32 18.74 9.22 34.84
N SER A 33 18.15 8.29 35.60
CA SER A 33 16.71 8.15 35.81
C SER A 33 16.18 9.35 36.58
N ILE A 34 15.25 10.11 36.00
CA ILE A 34 14.49 11.14 36.72
C ILE A 34 13.01 10.77 36.62
N SER A 35 12.47 10.33 37.74
CA SER A 35 11.04 10.13 37.94
C SER A 35 10.37 11.48 38.08
N PHE A 36 9.42 11.79 37.21
CA PHE A 36 8.45 12.87 37.46
C PHE A 36 7.11 12.23 37.84
N ALA A 37 6.87 12.17 39.16
CA ALA A 37 5.53 12.02 39.69
C ALA A 37 4.88 13.40 39.68
N THR A 38 3.87 13.59 38.84
CA THR A 38 2.91 14.68 39.04
C THR A 38 1.55 14.04 39.28
N THR A 39 1.11 14.17 40.53
CA THR A 39 -0.24 13.90 41.00
C THR A 39 -1.07 15.16 40.83
N SER A 40 -2.07 15.14 39.94
CA SER A 40 -3.24 16.03 40.01
C SER A 40 -4.21 15.77 38.85
N PRO A 41 -5.50 16.10 39.02
CA PRO A 41 -6.56 15.21 39.43
C PRO A 41 -7.39 14.73 38.24
N GLU A 42 -8.19 13.69 38.49
CA GLU A 42 -9.27 13.28 37.62
C GLU A 42 -10.14 14.49 37.22
N THR A 43 -10.31 14.69 35.92
CA THR A 43 -11.49 15.35 35.38
C THR A 43 -12.00 14.46 34.26
N THR A 44 -13.00 13.68 34.63
CA THR A 44 -13.97 13.01 33.78
C THR A 44 -14.31 13.87 32.56
N ALA A 45 -13.88 13.42 31.39
CA ALA A 45 -14.49 13.76 30.11
C ALA A 45 -14.49 12.50 29.25
N THR A 46 -15.51 11.68 29.44
CA THR A 46 -15.92 10.65 28.50
C THR A 46 -16.34 11.32 27.19
N SER A 47 -15.52 11.19 26.15
CA SER A 47 -15.89 11.40 24.75
C SER A 47 -15.07 10.38 23.95
N PRO A 48 -15.66 9.48 23.14
CA PRO A 48 -14.86 8.60 22.32
C PRO A 48 -14.08 9.48 21.36
N VAL A 49 -12.76 9.32 21.33
CA VAL A 49 -11.91 9.94 20.30
C VAL A 49 -12.30 9.30 18.97
N GLU A 50 -13.22 9.94 18.25
CA GLU A 50 -13.73 9.48 16.96
C GLU A 50 -12.61 9.58 15.92
N LYS A 51 -11.93 8.46 15.66
CA LYS A 51 -11.01 8.35 14.52
C LYS A 51 -11.84 8.57 13.25
N PRO A 52 -11.41 9.40 12.29
CA PRO A 52 -12.18 9.61 11.07
C PRO A 52 -12.26 8.31 10.27
N GLU A 53 -13.49 7.86 10.06
CA GLU A 53 -13.80 6.64 9.31
C GLU A 53 -14.26 6.98 7.89
N ILE A 54 -13.92 6.11 6.94
CA ILE A 54 -14.34 6.19 5.55
C ILE A 54 -15.16 4.94 5.22
N GLU A 55 -16.35 5.17 4.68
CA GLU A 55 -17.24 4.12 4.20
C GLU A 55 -16.91 3.79 2.74
N LEU A 56 -16.69 2.51 2.45
CA LEU A 56 -16.32 1.99 1.14
C LEU A 56 -17.45 1.12 0.59
N GLU A 57 -17.93 1.45 -0.60
CA GLU A 57 -18.86 0.62 -1.36
C GLU A 57 -18.18 0.04 -2.59
N PHE A 58 -18.14 -1.29 -2.67
CA PHE A 58 -17.52 -2.01 -3.78
C PHE A 58 -18.57 -2.60 -4.70
N ILE A 59 -18.61 -2.12 -5.95
CA ILE A 59 -19.54 -2.59 -6.98
C ILE A 59 -18.89 -3.71 -7.78
N GLY A 60 -19.51 -4.88 -7.83
CA GLY A 60 -19.03 -6.00 -8.63
C GLY A 60 -19.32 -5.86 -10.13
N PRO A 61 -18.58 -6.57 -11.00
CA PRO A 61 -18.68 -6.44 -12.46
C PRO A 61 -19.90 -7.10 -13.10
N LYS A 62 -20.54 -8.07 -12.44
CA LYS A 62 -21.71 -8.79 -12.98
C LYS A 62 -22.96 -8.35 -12.21
N PRO A 63 -24.09 -8.07 -12.87
CA PRO A 63 -25.36 -7.90 -12.17
C PRO A 63 -25.68 -9.18 -11.40
N GLY A 64 -26.10 -9.04 -10.14
CA GLY A 64 -26.58 -10.14 -9.33
C GLY A 64 -27.89 -10.71 -9.90
N ALA A 65 -28.37 -11.80 -9.30
CA ALA A 65 -29.63 -12.45 -9.70
C ALA A 65 -30.83 -11.48 -9.70
N ASP A 66 -30.77 -10.43 -8.87
CA ASP A 66 -31.80 -9.41 -8.70
C ASP A 66 -31.71 -8.24 -9.71
N GLY A 67 -30.84 -8.33 -10.73
CA GLY A 67 -30.63 -7.28 -11.73
C GLY A 67 -29.80 -6.08 -11.24
N LYS A 68 -29.46 -6.01 -9.94
CA LYS A 68 -28.57 -4.99 -9.36
C LYS A 68 -27.14 -5.53 -9.21
N PRO A 69 -26.08 -4.75 -9.49
CA PRO A 69 -24.72 -5.21 -9.24
C PRO A 69 -24.51 -5.47 -7.74
N PRO A 70 -23.76 -6.52 -7.36
CA PRO A 70 -23.48 -6.84 -5.97
C PRO A 70 -22.66 -5.69 -5.37
N VAL A 71 -23.12 -5.17 -4.25
CA VAL A 71 -22.46 -4.06 -3.53
C VAL A 71 -21.98 -4.60 -2.19
N ASP A 72 -20.67 -4.67 -2.03
CA ASP A 72 -20.03 -5.03 -0.77
C ASP A 72 -19.69 -3.76 0.00
N ARG A 73 -20.16 -3.63 1.25
CA ARG A 73 -19.93 -2.45 2.09
C ARG A 73 -18.92 -2.75 3.18
N THR A 74 -17.98 -1.85 3.40
CA THR A 74 -17.02 -1.95 4.51
C THR A 74 -16.64 -0.57 5.03
N LYS A 75 -16.06 -0.56 6.23
CA LYS A 75 -15.57 0.65 6.90
C LYS A 75 -14.08 0.50 7.12
N ALA A 76 -13.35 1.59 6.89
CA ALA A 76 -11.91 1.64 7.13
C ALA A 76 -11.54 2.93 7.85
N ILE A 77 -10.51 2.84 8.69
CA ILE A 77 -9.91 4.00 9.34
C ILE A 77 -9.14 4.80 8.29
N SER A 78 -9.35 6.12 8.27
CA SER A 78 -8.72 7.06 7.34
C SER A 78 -7.18 7.05 7.50
N GLY A 79 -6.47 6.89 6.39
CA GLY A 79 -5.01 7.02 6.28
C GLY A 79 -4.20 5.83 6.81
N GLU A 80 -4.84 4.72 7.21
CA GLU A 80 -4.13 3.59 7.82
C GLU A 80 -3.89 2.42 6.86
N LYS A 81 -4.85 2.14 5.96
CA LYS A 81 -4.80 0.95 5.09
C LYS A 81 -4.83 1.30 3.60
N LEU A 82 -4.14 0.47 2.82
CA LEU A 82 -4.24 0.45 1.37
C LEU A 82 -5.59 -0.15 0.95
N LEU A 83 -6.16 0.37 -0.14
CA LEU A 83 -7.43 -0.09 -0.69
C LEU A 83 -7.41 -1.60 -0.98
N ARG A 84 -6.30 -2.13 -1.51
CA ARG A 84 -6.12 -3.58 -1.70
C ARG A 84 -6.29 -4.37 -0.41
N ASN A 85 -5.70 -3.93 0.69
CA ASN A 85 -5.73 -4.68 1.95
C ASN A 85 -7.14 -4.67 2.52
N ILE A 86 -7.83 -3.54 2.47
CA ILE A 86 -9.23 -3.45 2.89
C ILE A 86 -10.10 -4.43 2.08
N MET A 87 -9.91 -4.51 0.76
CA MET A 87 -10.65 -5.48 -0.06
C MET A 87 -10.34 -6.92 0.33
N LEU A 88 -9.07 -7.27 0.52
CA LEU A 88 -8.66 -8.63 0.89
C LEU A 88 -9.16 -9.04 2.27
N ASP A 89 -9.06 -8.15 3.27
CA ASP A 89 -9.53 -8.37 4.64
C ASP A 89 -11.04 -8.68 4.66
N ASN A 90 -11.81 -8.00 3.81
CA ASN A 90 -13.25 -8.18 3.68
C ASN A 90 -13.64 -9.30 2.69
N LYS A 91 -12.68 -10.10 2.21
CA LYS A 91 -12.90 -11.17 1.21
C LYS A 91 -13.54 -10.67 -0.09
N ILE A 92 -13.32 -9.41 -0.43
CA ILE A 92 -13.81 -8.78 -1.65
C ILE A 92 -12.85 -9.11 -2.79
N GLU A 93 -13.39 -9.72 -3.83
CA GLU A 93 -12.60 -10.15 -4.99
C GLU A 93 -12.11 -8.94 -5.80
N LEU A 94 -10.80 -8.67 -5.74
CA LEU A 94 -10.11 -7.61 -6.48
C LEU A 94 -9.60 -8.07 -7.86
N TYR A 95 -9.07 -9.29 -7.94
CA TYR A 95 -8.35 -9.76 -9.12
C TYR A 95 -9.24 -10.56 -10.08
N ALA A 96 -9.04 -10.34 -11.38
CA ALA A 96 -9.52 -11.27 -12.40
C ALA A 96 -8.81 -12.63 -12.27
N ALA A 97 -9.33 -13.68 -12.92
CA ALA A 97 -8.76 -15.03 -12.88
C ALA A 97 -7.24 -15.06 -13.09
N TYR A 98 -6.73 -14.36 -14.11
CA TYR A 98 -5.29 -14.25 -14.37
C TYR A 98 -4.54 -13.45 -13.28
N GLY A 99 -5.15 -12.38 -12.78
CA GLY A 99 -4.58 -11.55 -11.72
C GLY A 99 -4.38 -12.31 -10.41
N LYS A 100 -5.20 -13.33 -10.11
CA LYS A 100 -5.05 -14.14 -8.89
C LYS A 100 -3.72 -14.91 -8.87
N VAL A 101 -3.27 -15.41 -10.02
CA VAL A 101 -2.04 -16.22 -10.12
C VAL A 101 -0.79 -15.33 -10.26
N MET A 102 -0.90 -14.22 -10.98
CA MET A 102 0.26 -13.41 -11.38
C MET A 102 0.40 -12.08 -10.63
N ASN A 103 -0.27 -11.91 -9.47
CA ASN A 103 -0.17 -10.67 -8.71
C ASN A 103 1.15 -10.58 -7.92
N CYS A 104 1.69 -9.37 -7.84
CA CYS A 104 2.91 -9.06 -7.08
C CYS A 104 2.70 -8.87 -5.57
N GLY A 105 1.58 -9.32 -5.00
CA GLY A 105 1.31 -9.15 -3.57
C GLY A 105 1.12 -7.70 -3.09
N GLY A 106 1.08 -6.71 -3.99
CA GLY A 106 0.96 -5.30 -3.65
C GLY A 106 2.21 -4.45 -3.93
N GLY A 107 3.30 -5.04 -4.42
CA GLY A 107 4.55 -4.33 -4.71
C GLY A 107 4.55 -3.36 -5.91
N GLY A 108 3.39 -3.11 -6.53
CA GLY A 108 3.27 -2.15 -7.64
C GLY A 108 3.86 -2.60 -8.99
N SER A 109 4.44 -3.80 -9.10
CA SER A 109 5.15 -4.22 -10.31
C SER A 109 4.30 -4.94 -11.37
N CYS A 110 3.11 -5.45 -11.03
CA CYS A 110 2.31 -6.26 -11.97
C CYS A 110 1.16 -5.51 -12.67
N GLY A 111 0.70 -4.37 -12.12
CA GLY A 111 -0.44 -3.62 -12.68
C GLY A 111 -1.79 -4.37 -12.69
N THR A 112 -1.95 -5.46 -11.93
CA THR A 112 -3.17 -6.28 -11.93
C THR A 112 -4.24 -5.83 -10.92
N CYS A 113 -3.88 -4.96 -9.97
CA CYS A 113 -4.76 -4.43 -8.91
C CYS A 113 -5.69 -3.29 -9.42
N ILE A 114 -6.28 -3.42 -10.61
CA ILE A 114 -7.03 -2.33 -11.25
C ILE A 114 -8.44 -2.22 -10.67
N VAL A 115 -8.80 -1.00 -10.27
CA VAL A 115 -10.15 -0.60 -9.86
C VAL A 115 -10.53 0.72 -10.52
N GLU A 116 -11.82 1.05 -10.56
CA GLU A 116 -12.32 2.35 -10.99
C GLU A 116 -12.97 3.05 -9.80
N ILE A 117 -12.59 4.30 -9.55
CA ILE A 117 -13.19 5.14 -8.52
C ILE A 117 -14.36 5.88 -9.17
N ILE A 118 -15.57 5.54 -8.74
CA ILE A 118 -16.80 6.21 -9.20
C ILE A 118 -16.99 7.51 -8.43
N ASP A 119 -16.75 7.47 -7.12
CA ASP A 119 -16.97 8.60 -6.22
C ASP A 119 -15.94 8.60 -5.08
N GLY A 120 -15.66 9.78 -4.52
CA GLY A 120 -14.71 9.96 -3.42
C GLY A 120 -13.23 9.96 -3.83
N LYS A 121 -12.92 10.40 -5.06
CA LYS A 121 -11.53 10.50 -5.55
C LYS A 121 -10.66 11.42 -4.68
N ASP A 122 -11.26 12.47 -4.13
CA ASP A 122 -10.57 13.48 -3.31
C ASP A 122 -10.22 12.97 -1.90
N LEU A 123 -10.83 11.85 -1.47
CA LEU A 123 -10.52 11.17 -0.22
C LEU A 123 -9.35 10.20 -0.36
N LEU A 124 -8.77 10.07 -1.55
CA LEU A 124 -7.67 9.17 -1.85
C LEU A 124 -6.40 9.95 -2.11
N ASN A 125 -5.25 9.29 -1.97
CA ASN A 125 -3.99 9.89 -2.36
C ASN A 125 -3.93 10.19 -3.87
N GLU A 126 -3.06 11.12 -4.25
CA GLU A 126 -2.74 11.37 -5.65
C GLU A 126 -2.17 10.12 -6.35
N ARG A 127 -2.24 10.11 -7.68
CA ARG A 127 -1.70 9.01 -8.47
C ARG A 127 -0.20 8.90 -8.32
N THR A 128 0.28 7.70 -8.03
CA THR A 128 1.73 7.44 -7.95
C THR A 128 2.35 7.26 -9.34
N ASN A 129 3.67 7.41 -9.46
CA ASN A 129 4.41 7.17 -10.71
C ASN A 129 4.13 5.77 -11.32
N THR A 130 3.95 4.77 -10.45
CA THR A 130 3.58 3.41 -10.85
C THR A 130 2.21 3.37 -11.53
N GLU A 131 1.22 4.07 -10.95
CA GLU A 131 -0.12 4.19 -11.53
C GLU A 131 -0.05 4.92 -12.87
N LEU A 132 0.69 6.03 -12.93
CA LEU A 132 0.91 6.77 -14.17
C LEU A 132 1.54 5.90 -15.26
N ARG A 133 2.45 4.98 -14.91
CA ARG A 133 3.06 4.05 -15.87
C ARG A 133 2.07 3.02 -16.42
N TYR A 134 1.27 2.40 -15.56
CA TYR A 134 0.35 1.31 -15.95
C TYR A 134 -0.98 1.81 -16.54
N LEU A 135 -1.42 3.02 -16.15
CA LEU A 135 -2.73 3.58 -16.51
C LEU A 135 -2.66 4.67 -17.59
N LYS A 136 -1.53 4.82 -18.32
CA LYS A 136 -1.35 5.88 -19.35
C LYS A 136 -2.48 6.02 -20.36
N LYS A 137 -3.09 4.90 -20.75
CA LYS A 137 -4.17 4.85 -21.78
C LYS A 137 -5.55 4.61 -21.16
N LYS A 138 -5.71 4.90 -19.87
CA LYS A 138 -6.91 4.61 -19.09
C LYS A 138 -7.53 5.91 -18.57
N PRO A 139 -8.85 5.90 -18.28
CA PRO A 139 -9.51 7.03 -17.65
C PRO A 139 -8.82 7.44 -16.35
N GLU A 140 -8.97 8.70 -15.96
CA GLU A 140 -8.39 9.21 -14.72
C GLU A 140 -9.00 8.57 -13.46
N SER A 141 -10.24 8.10 -13.56
CA SER A 141 -10.94 7.37 -12.49
C SER A 141 -10.29 6.03 -12.15
N TRP A 142 -9.48 5.45 -13.03
CA TRP A 142 -8.87 4.14 -12.79
C TRP A 142 -7.73 4.27 -11.78
N ARG A 143 -7.60 3.34 -10.85
CA ARG A 143 -6.53 3.34 -9.85
C ARG A 143 -5.96 1.94 -9.68
N LEU A 144 -4.73 1.86 -9.19
CA LEU A 144 -4.19 0.61 -8.67
C LEU A 144 -4.49 0.55 -7.18
N ALA A 145 -5.39 -0.33 -6.76
CA ALA A 145 -5.80 -0.48 -5.37
C ALA A 145 -4.62 -0.76 -4.41
N CYS A 146 -3.55 -1.38 -4.92
CA CYS A 146 -2.31 -1.66 -4.19
C CYS A 146 -1.42 -0.42 -3.98
N GLN A 147 -1.69 0.70 -4.65
CA GLN A 147 -0.96 1.96 -4.55
C GLN A 147 -1.85 3.10 -4.01
N THR A 148 -3.11 2.78 -3.72
CA THR A 148 -4.11 3.73 -3.27
C THR A 148 -4.27 3.62 -1.77
N ILE A 149 -4.01 4.71 -1.05
CA ILE A 149 -4.27 4.87 0.38
C ILE A 149 -5.67 5.48 0.52
N VAL A 150 -6.49 4.91 1.40
CA VAL A 150 -7.83 5.43 1.68
C VAL A 150 -7.73 6.44 2.82
N GLY A 151 -8.00 7.72 2.55
CA GLY A 151 -7.98 8.80 3.53
C GLY A 151 -6.59 9.36 3.83
N ASN A 152 -6.58 10.41 4.67
CA ASN A 152 -5.41 11.17 5.10
C ASN A 152 -5.36 11.37 6.64
N LYS A 153 -6.03 10.51 7.41
CA LYS A 153 -6.16 10.56 8.89
C LYS A 153 -7.02 11.69 9.46
N GLU A 154 -7.45 12.62 8.63
CA GLU A 154 -8.27 13.77 9.04
C GLU A 154 -9.63 13.76 8.34
N ASN A 155 -9.69 13.21 7.12
CA ASN A 155 -10.90 13.15 6.32
C ASN A 155 -11.74 11.92 6.65
N SER A 156 -13.05 12.12 6.72
CA SER A 156 -14.09 11.10 6.73
C SER A 156 -14.97 11.26 5.48
N GLY A 157 -15.70 10.21 5.11
CA GLY A 157 -16.61 10.30 3.97
C GLY A 157 -16.90 8.96 3.34
N LYS A 158 -17.33 9.01 2.07
CA LYS A 158 -17.74 7.84 1.31
C LYS A 158 -16.93 7.71 0.02
N VAL A 159 -16.46 6.50 -0.27
CA VAL A 159 -15.75 6.18 -1.51
C VAL A 159 -16.48 5.02 -2.20
N VAL A 160 -16.79 5.20 -3.48
CA VAL A 160 -17.45 4.17 -4.29
C VAL A 160 -16.46 3.64 -5.31
N VAL A 161 -16.20 2.33 -5.24
CA VAL A 161 -15.19 1.65 -6.04
C VAL A 161 -15.84 0.58 -6.91
N GLN A 162 -15.67 0.68 -8.21
CA GLN A 162 -16.03 -0.37 -9.15
C GLN A 162 -14.88 -1.36 -9.32
N ARG A 163 -15.20 -2.64 -9.08
CA ARG A 163 -14.28 -3.76 -9.25
C ARG A 163 -14.25 -4.20 -10.70
N LEU A 164 -13.06 -4.58 -11.18
CA LEU A 164 -12.86 -5.14 -12.51
C LEU A 164 -13.47 -4.27 -13.63
N PRO A 165 -13.05 -3.01 -13.75
CA PRO A 165 -13.66 -2.06 -14.69
C PRO A 165 -13.47 -2.52 -16.13
N GLN A 166 -14.55 -2.45 -16.91
CA GLN A 166 -14.53 -2.74 -18.33
C GLN A 166 -14.06 -1.50 -19.09
N ARG A 167 -13.23 -1.68 -20.13
CA ARG A 167 -12.93 -0.56 -21.03
C ARG A 167 -14.22 -0.15 -21.72
N LYS A 168 -14.69 1.07 -21.47
CA LYS A 168 -15.71 1.71 -22.30
C LYS A 168 -15.06 1.93 -23.68
N LYS A 169 -15.70 1.37 -24.70
CA LYS A 169 -15.23 1.38 -26.09
C LYS A 169 -15.58 2.71 -26.73
#